data_AF-A0A1J0AG07-F1
#
_entry.id   AF-A0A1J0AG07-F1
#
_cell.length_a   1.000
_cell.length_b   1.000
_cell.length_c   1.000
_cell.angle_alpha   90.00
_cell.angle_beta   90.00
_cell.angle_gamma   90.00
#
_symmetry.space_group_name_H-M   'P 1'
#
loop_
_entity.id
_entity.type
_entity.pdbx_description
1 polymer ?
#
loop_
_entity_poly.entity_id
_entity_poly.type
_entity_poly.pdbx_seq_one_letter_code
_entity_poly.pdbx_strand_id
1 'polypeptide(L)'
;MVSKRFHVQGGFSLIEALVGVAIIGITAALIPPVVTLSVAARAQNQRVEQAVRLAQGHMDLVRLRMERGLAGGSVATFVADVERLAPLTGGASLNDVAAPGATTLRTAAFCDLDNPSTPIGPPCRVDIDGDGQADFGLQAFRIQQQTAPSGQPLSFIFGVRVYPRAVVQGVYAGTLGTRPAQVRLGAPEAASNPLAVQYSRILVPDSTRSLGSICRTLGGDDTNCALVD
;
A
#
# COMPACT_ATOMS: atom_id res chain seq x y z
N MET A 1 43.30 -56.94 49.33
CA MET A 1 42.05 -57.62 48.88
C MET A 1 41.18 -56.59 48.17
N VAL A 2 41.17 -56.63 46.84
CA VAL A 2 40.31 -55.79 45.99
C VAL A 2 39.53 -56.74 45.12
N SER A 3 38.20 -56.80 45.29
CA SER A 3 37.31 -57.51 44.36
C SER A 3 36.20 -56.57 43.93
N LYS A 4 36.06 -56.49 42.60
CA LYS A 4 35.33 -55.49 41.81
C LYS A 4 33.82 -55.54 42.03
N ARG A 5 33.19 -54.36 42.09
CA ARG A 5 31.74 -54.21 41.87
C ARG A 5 31.45 -54.43 40.39
N PHE A 6 30.57 -55.39 40.07
CA PHE A 6 30.04 -55.56 38.71
C PHE A 6 28.82 -54.64 38.53
N HIS A 7 28.88 -53.82 37.49
CA HIS A 7 27.80 -52.98 37.01
C HIS A 7 26.65 -53.84 36.49
N VAL A 8 25.41 -53.51 36.90
CA VAL A 8 24.20 -54.05 36.29
C VAL A 8 24.06 -53.45 34.89
N GLN A 9 24.35 -54.25 33.85
CA GLN A 9 24.01 -53.95 32.47
C GLN A 9 22.54 -54.31 32.24
N GLY A 10 21.65 -53.34 32.41
CA GLY A 10 20.26 -53.47 31.98
C GLY A 10 20.21 -53.42 30.44
N GLY A 11 19.99 -54.57 29.80
CA GLY A 11 19.72 -54.64 28.37
C GLY A 11 18.40 -53.96 28.05
N PHE A 12 18.40 -53.04 27.08
CA PHE A 12 17.21 -52.38 26.55
C PHE A 12 16.11 -53.40 26.26
N SER A 13 14.95 -53.27 26.91
CA SER A 13 13.81 -54.13 26.60
C SER A 13 13.18 -53.69 25.27
N LEU A 14 12.63 -54.63 24.50
CA LEU A 14 11.95 -54.35 23.23
C LEU A 14 10.80 -53.34 23.41
N ILE A 15 10.13 -53.38 24.57
CA ILE A 15 9.09 -52.41 24.97
C ILE A 15 9.67 -51.01 25.16
N GLU A 16 10.82 -50.86 25.79
CA GLU A 16 11.46 -49.57 26.01
C GLU A 16 11.90 -48.92 24.70
N ALA A 17 12.41 -49.72 23.76
CA ALA A 17 12.73 -49.26 22.41
C ALA A 17 11.47 -48.83 21.64
N LEU A 18 10.35 -49.56 21.78
CA LEU A 18 9.07 -49.21 21.13
C LEU A 18 8.49 -47.91 21.68
N VAL A 19 8.52 -47.73 23.00
CA VAL A 19 8.10 -46.48 23.66
C VAL A 19 9.01 -45.33 23.23
N GLY A 20 10.33 -45.55 23.12
CA GLY A 20 11.27 -44.55 22.63
C GLY A 20 10.93 -44.05 21.23
N VAL A 21 10.71 -44.96 20.27
CA VAL A 21 10.31 -44.60 18.90
C VAL A 21 8.95 -43.90 18.86
N ALA A 22 7.99 -44.33 19.70
CA ALA A 22 6.69 -43.68 19.79
C ALA A 22 6.78 -42.23 20.30
N ILE A 23 7.58 -41.99 21.35
CA ILE A 23 7.82 -40.63 21.88
C ILE A 23 8.53 -39.76 20.85
N ILE A 24 9.56 -40.29 20.17
CA ILE A 24 10.27 -39.55 19.11
C ILE A 24 9.31 -39.23 17.95
N GLY A 25 8.45 -40.17 17.56
CA GLY A 25 7.45 -39.97 16.50
C GLY A 25 6.44 -38.87 16.86
N ILE A 26 5.91 -38.88 18.08
CA ILE A 26 4.95 -37.86 18.54
C ILE A 26 5.62 -36.49 18.66
N THR A 27 6.82 -36.41 19.25
CA THR A 27 7.55 -35.15 19.37
C THR A 27 7.95 -34.58 18.00
N ALA A 28 8.40 -35.42 17.07
CA ALA A 28 8.70 -35.01 15.69
C ALA A 28 7.46 -34.51 14.94
N ALA A 29 6.28 -35.07 15.20
CA ALA A 29 5.03 -34.64 14.56
C ALA A 29 4.51 -33.28 15.05
N LEU A 30 4.94 -32.82 16.24
CA LEU A 30 4.49 -31.54 16.81
C LEU A 30 5.30 -30.32 16.36
N ILE A 31 6.50 -30.51 15.78
CA ILE A 31 7.37 -29.42 15.31
C ILE A 31 6.83 -28.74 14.03
N PRO A 32 6.38 -29.47 12.99
CA PRO A 32 5.98 -28.86 11.72
C PRO A 32 4.88 -27.79 11.81
N PRO A 33 3.79 -27.98 12.59
CA PRO A 33 2.71 -26.98 12.67
C PRO A 33 3.16 -25.60 13.16
N VAL A 34 4.13 -25.54 14.08
CA VAL A 34 4.63 -24.27 14.63
C VAL A 34 5.50 -23.55 13.59
N VAL A 35 6.34 -24.29 12.88
CA VAL A 35 7.22 -23.73 11.85
C VAL A 35 6.41 -23.18 10.68
N THR A 36 5.40 -23.90 10.19
CA THR A 36 4.58 -23.43 9.07
C THR A 36 3.78 -22.18 9.40
N LEU A 37 3.25 -22.09 10.62
CA LEU A 37 2.55 -20.88 11.10
C LEU A 37 3.47 -19.66 11.12
N SER A 38 4.72 -19.83 11.56
CA SER A 38 5.70 -18.74 11.61
C SER A 38 6.07 -18.22 10.21
N VAL A 39 6.24 -19.12 9.24
CA VAL A 39 6.55 -18.76 7.85
C VAL A 39 5.38 -18.03 7.19
N ALA A 40 4.15 -18.51 7.41
CA ALA A 40 2.95 -17.86 6.89
C ALA A 40 2.79 -16.43 7.42
N ALA A 41 2.99 -16.22 8.72
CA ALA A 41 2.94 -14.90 9.34
C ALA A 41 4.00 -13.94 8.75
N ARG A 42 5.22 -14.44 8.50
CA ARG A 42 6.30 -13.64 7.92
C ARG A 42 6.00 -13.23 6.48
N ALA A 43 5.47 -14.15 5.67
CA ALA A 43 5.05 -13.86 4.30
C ALA A 43 3.89 -12.84 4.24
N GLN A 44 2.94 -12.92 5.18
CA GLN A 44 1.88 -11.94 5.30
C GLN A 44 2.41 -10.56 5.69
N ASN A 45 3.33 -10.48 6.67
CA ASN A 45 3.94 -9.22 7.07
C ASN A 45 4.71 -8.56 5.92
N GLN A 46 5.48 -9.33 5.15
CA GLN A 46 6.19 -8.82 3.98
C GLN A 46 5.24 -8.20 2.94
N ARG A 47 4.09 -8.83 2.68
CA ARG A 47 3.09 -8.29 1.74
C ARG A 47 2.45 -7.01 2.24
N VAL A 48 2.19 -6.91 3.54
CA VAL A 48 1.69 -5.68 4.15
C VAL A 48 2.73 -4.56 4.05
N GLU A 49 4.00 -4.86 4.32
CA GLU A 49 5.09 -3.89 4.16
C GLU A 49 5.22 -3.40 2.71
N GLN A 50 5.15 -4.31 1.74
CA GLN A 50 5.14 -3.96 0.31
C GLN A 50 3.95 -3.06 -0.04
N ALA A 51 2.75 -3.40 0.42
CA ALA A 51 1.55 -2.59 0.19
C ALA A 51 1.67 -1.20 0.82
N VAL A 52 2.26 -1.07 2.00
CA VAL A 52 2.51 0.21 2.66
C VAL A 52 3.50 1.06 1.87
N ARG A 53 4.60 0.47 1.40
CA ARG A 53 5.60 1.16 0.56
C ARG A 53 5.00 1.62 -0.76
N LEU A 54 4.16 0.77 -1.38
CA LEU A 54 3.46 1.10 -2.61
C LEU A 54 2.51 2.29 -2.40
N ALA A 55 1.74 2.29 -1.32
CA ALA A 55 0.85 3.41 -0.99
C ALA A 55 1.62 4.73 -0.77
N GLN A 56 2.77 4.66 -0.06
CA GLN A 56 3.65 5.82 0.15
C GLN A 56 4.23 6.32 -1.17
N GLY A 57 4.76 5.43 -2.00
CA GLY A 57 5.29 5.80 -3.32
C GLY A 57 4.26 6.51 -4.18
N HIS A 58 3.01 6.04 -4.19
CA HIS A 58 1.94 6.71 -4.92
C HIS A 58 1.59 8.10 -4.34
N MET A 59 1.62 8.25 -3.02
CA MET A 59 1.46 9.55 -2.37
C MET A 59 2.58 10.53 -2.73
N ASP A 60 3.82 10.05 -2.74
CA ASP A 60 4.98 10.84 -3.08
C ASP A 60 4.95 11.27 -4.55
N LEU A 61 4.47 10.40 -5.45
CA LEU A 61 4.26 10.74 -6.87
C LEU A 61 3.22 11.85 -7.06
N VAL A 62 2.07 11.74 -6.40
CA VAL A 62 1.05 12.80 -6.45
C VAL A 62 1.61 14.10 -5.87
N ARG A 63 2.27 14.03 -4.72
CA ARG A 63 2.89 15.19 -4.08
C ARG A 63 3.92 15.85 -5.00
N LEU A 64 4.81 15.07 -5.60
CA LEU A 64 5.81 15.54 -6.55
C LEU A 64 5.16 16.19 -7.78
N ARG A 65 4.07 15.60 -8.30
CA ARG A 65 3.32 16.20 -9.42
C ARG A 65 2.73 17.55 -9.04
N MET A 66 2.20 17.67 -7.82
CA MET A 66 1.63 18.91 -7.28
C MET A 66 2.72 19.96 -7.00
N GLU A 67 3.88 19.56 -6.48
CA GLU A 67 5.04 20.45 -6.20
C GLU A 67 5.69 20.97 -7.48
N ARG A 68 5.80 20.13 -8.53
CA ARG A 68 6.25 20.57 -9.86
C ARG A 68 5.28 21.56 -10.51
N GLY A 69 4.02 21.58 -10.07
CA GLY A 69 3.00 22.48 -10.57
C GLY A 69 2.87 22.41 -12.10
N LEU A 70 2.82 23.58 -12.73
CA LEU A 70 2.60 23.68 -14.17
C LEU A 70 3.84 23.29 -15.00
N ALA A 71 5.06 23.36 -14.48
CA ALA A 71 6.32 22.97 -15.17
C ALA A 71 6.38 23.30 -16.69
N GLY A 72 5.90 24.48 -17.12
CA GLY A 72 5.85 24.90 -18.52
C GLY A 72 4.68 24.37 -19.36
N GLY A 73 3.78 23.59 -18.77
CA GLY A 73 2.54 23.10 -19.37
C GLY A 73 1.31 23.98 -19.06
N SER A 74 0.17 23.62 -19.64
CA SER A 74 -1.09 24.34 -19.40
C SER A 74 -1.77 23.87 -18.11
N VAL A 75 -2.65 24.71 -17.55
CA VAL A 75 -3.47 24.31 -16.41
C VAL A 75 -4.32 23.08 -16.73
N ALA A 76 -4.79 22.96 -17.97
CA ALA A 76 -5.58 21.82 -18.41
C ALA A 76 -4.79 20.49 -18.36
N THR A 77 -3.53 20.47 -18.79
CA THR A 77 -2.71 19.25 -18.73
C THR A 77 -2.37 18.89 -17.29
N PHE A 78 -2.07 19.89 -16.45
CA PHE A 78 -1.87 19.68 -15.02
C PHE A 78 -3.09 19.07 -14.34
N VAL A 79 -4.28 19.65 -14.53
CA VAL A 79 -5.52 19.15 -13.94
C VAL A 79 -5.82 17.73 -14.43
N ALA A 80 -5.60 17.44 -15.72
CA ALA A 80 -5.79 16.11 -16.28
C ALA A 80 -4.83 15.08 -15.66
N ASP A 81 -3.56 15.44 -15.44
CA ASP A 81 -2.58 14.53 -14.81
C ASP A 81 -2.94 14.22 -13.36
N VAL A 82 -3.34 15.24 -12.59
CA VAL A 82 -3.73 15.04 -11.19
C VAL A 82 -5.04 14.25 -11.10
N GLU A 83 -6.01 14.51 -11.98
CA GLU A 83 -7.24 13.71 -12.07
C GLU A 83 -6.94 12.25 -12.43
N ARG A 84 -5.96 12.01 -13.31
CA ARG A 84 -5.54 10.66 -13.66
C ARG A 84 -4.96 9.96 -12.42
N LEU A 85 -3.97 10.55 -11.76
CA LEU A 85 -3.30 9.98 -10.58
C LEU A 85 -4.21 9.82 -9.34
N ALA A 86 -5.16 10.74 -9.18
CA ALA A 86 -6.02 10.85 -8.02
C ALA A 86 -7.39 11.40 -8.44
N PRO A 87 -8.31 10.55 -8.93
CA PRO A 87 -9.62 10.99 -9.38
C PRO A 87 -10.44 11.67 -8.28
N LEU A 88 -11.16 12.74 -8.61
CA LEU A 88 -12.06 13.42 -7.68
C LEU A 88 -13.35 12.60 -7.53
N THR A 89 -13.50 11.90 -6.41
CA THR A 89 -14.66 10.99 -6.22
C THR A 89 -15.83 11.66 -5.49
N GLY A 90 -15.62 12.87 -4.96
CA GLY A 90 -16.59 13.52 -4.08
C GLY A 90 -16.67 12.85 -2.69
N GLY A 91 -17.50 13.41 -1.80
CA GLY A 91 -17.67 12.92 -0.43
C GLY A 91 -17.20 13.92 0.63
N ALA A 92 -17.87 13.89 1.79
CA ALA A 92 -17.54 14.76 2.92
C ALA A 92 -16.44 14.14 3.79
N SER A 93 -16.30 12.81 3.77
CA SER A 93 -15.34 12.06 4.56
C SER A 93 -14.66 10.96 3.75
N LEU A 94 -13.48 10.55 4.19
CA LEU A 94 -12.69 9.44 3.63
C LEU A 94 -13.42 8.09 3.67
N ASN A 95 -14.38 7.96 4.58
CA ASN A 95 -15.22 6.77 4.72
C ASN A 95 -16.33 6.70 3.68
N ASP A 96 -16.71 7.83 3.06
CA ASP A 96 -17.81 7.89 2.09
C ASP A 96 -17.37 7.37 0.72
N VAL A 97 -16.06 7.34 0.46
CA VAL A 97 -15.52 6.85 -0.81
C VAL A 97 -15.62 5.33 -0.84
N ALA A 98 -16.53 4.83 -1.67
CA ALA A 98 -16.74 3.39 -1.88
C ALA A 98 -15.47 2.70 -2.38
N ALA A 99 -15.35 1.41 -2.09
CA ALA A 99 -14.36 0.56 -2.74
C ALA A 99 -14.76 0.35 -4.22
N PRO A 100 -13.80 0.15 -5.13
CA PRO A 100 -14.10 -0.20 -6.50
C PRO A 100 -14.76 -1.58 -6.54
N GLY A 101 -15.46 -1.90 -7.63
CA GLY A 101 -15.90 -3.27 -7.85
C GLY A 101 -14.69 -4.20 -7.99
N ALA A 102 -14.77 -5.42 -7.46
CA ALA A 102 -13.71 -6.43 -7.62
C ALA A 102 -13.39 -6.69 -9.10
N THR A 103 -14.42 -6.71 -9.96
CA THR A 103 -14.27 -6.80 -11.42
C THR A 103 -13.49 -5.62 -11.99
N THR A 104 -13.78 -4.41 -11.54
CA THR A 104 -13.10 -3.18 -11.99
C THR A 104 -11.60 -3.24 -11.71
N LEU A 105 -11.20 -3.66 -10.50
CA LEU A 105 -9.77 -3.84 -10.18
C LEU A 105 -9.12 -4.97 -10.96
N ARG A 106 -9.83 -6.09 -11.18
CA ARG A 106 -9.32 -7.24 -11.93
C ARG A 106 -9.03 -6.92 -13.40
N THR A 107 -9.87 -6.11 -14.03
CA THR A 107 -9.73 -5.73 -15.44
C THR A 107 -9.02 -4.39 -15.64
N ALA A 108 -8.61 -3.72 -14.57
CA ALA A 108 -7.91 -2.45 -14.68
C ALA A 108 -6.56 -2.61 -15.39
N ALA A 109 -6.09 -1.54 -16.03
CA ALA A 109 -4.75 -1.52 -16.60
C ALA A 109 -3.70 -1.59 -15.47
N PHE A 110 -2.47 -1.98 -15.83
CA PHE A 110 -1.36 -1.88 -14.89
C PHE A 110 -1.05 -0.39 -14.63
N CYS A 111 -0.77 -0.05 -13.38
CA CYS A 111 -0.36 1.30 -13.01
C CYS A 111 1.00 1.57 -13.64
N ASP A 112 1.12 2.70 -14.32
CA ASP A 112 2.41 3.22 -14.76
C ASP A 112 2.86 4.27 -13.72
N LEU A 113 3.51 3.78 -12.67
CA LEU A 113 3.99 4.63 -11.56
C LEU A 113 5.35 5.27 -11.88
N ASP A 114 6.07 4.73 -12.87
CA ASP A 114 7.40 5.20 -13.26
C ASP A 114 7.34 6.32 -14.31
N ASN A 115 6.22 6.45 -15.02
CA ASN A 115 6.02 7.51 -16.01
C ASN A 115 5.10 8.63 -15.49
N PRO A 116 5.68 9.74 -14.98
CA PRO A 116 4.89 10.86 -14.46
C PRO A 116 4.17 11.67 -15.56
N SER A 117 4.44 11.40 -16.85
CA SER A 117 3.90 12.20 -17.97
C SER A 117 2.55 11.67 -18.50
N THR A 118 2.28 10.37 -18.36
CA THR A 118 1.01 9.74 -18.75
C THR A 118 0.62 8.64 -17.76
N PRO A 119 0.51 8.95 -16.45
CA PRO A 119 0.36 7.91 -15.43
C PRO A 119 -0.98 7.18 -15.59
N ILE A 120 -0.99 5.88 -15.84
CA ILE A 120 -2.25 5.11 -15.76
C ILE A 120 -2.67 5.08 -14.30
N GLY A 121 -3.65 5.90 -13.96
CA GLY A 121 -4.03 6.11 -12.58
C GLY A 121 -5.17 5.21 -12.11
N PRO A 122 -5.39 5.18 -10.79
CA PRO A 122 -6.23 4.19 -10.15
C PRO A 122 -7.74 4.37 -10.43
N PRO A 123 -8.55 3.29 -10.34
CA PRO A 123 -8.16 1.95 -9.93
C PRO A 123 -7.28 1.24 -10.98
N CYS A 124 -6.14 0.70 -10.55
CA CYS A 124 -5.16 0.04 -11.43
C CYS A 124 -4.49 -1.15 -10.73
N ARG A 125 -3.82 -2.01 -11.50
CA ARG A 125 -3.10 -3.20 -11.01
C ARG A 125 -1.61 -2.93 -10.89
N VAL A 126 -0.95 -3.46 -9.88
CA VAL A 126 0.49 -3.30 -9.69
C VAL A 126 1.15 -4.67 -9.69
N ASP A 127 2.20 -4.78 -10.50
CA ASP A 127 3.14 -5.90 -10.57
C ASP A 127 4.47 -5.39 -10.00
N ILE A 128 4.94 -5.99 -8.91
CA ILE A 128 6.18 -5.55 -8.24
C ILE A 128 7.37 -6.38 -8.68
N ASP A 129 7.17 -7.66 -9.00
CA ASP A 129 8.24 -8.59 -9.35
C ASP A 129 8.50 -8.69 -10.87
N GLY A 130 7.63 -8.08 -11.68
CA GLY A 130 7.76 -8.01 -13.13
C GLY A 130 7.40 -9.33 -13.82
N ASP A 131 6.64 -10.20 -13.15
CA ASP A 131 6.21 -11.49 -13.70
C ASP A 131 5.02 -11.39 -14.68
N GLY A 132 4.49 -10.19 -14.89
CA GLY A 132 3.34 -9.90 -15.73
C GLY A 132 2.00 -10.21 -15.06
N GLN A 133 2.00 -10.57 -13.78
CA GLN A 133 0.82 -10.79 -12.95
C GLN A 133 0.65 -9.65 -11.94
N ALA A 134 -0.60 -9.33 -11.66
CA ALA A 134 -0.88 -8.34 -10.64
C ALA A 134 -0.70 -8.92 -9.24
N ASP A 135 0.18 -8.32 -8.45
CA ASP A 135 0.35 -8.60 -7.03
C ASP A 135 -0.63 -7.82 -6.16
N PHE A 136 -0.94 -6.59 -6.57
CA PHE A 136 -1.77 -5.68 -5.79
C PHE A 136 -2.75 -4.93 -6.68
N GLY A 137 -3.87 -4.53 -6.08
CA GLY A 137 -4.79 -3.55 -6.67
C GLY A 137 -4.62 -2.21 -5.98
N LEU A 138 -4.49 -1.13 -6.72
CA LEU A 138 -4.36 0.22 -6.18
C LEU A 138 -5.64 1.00 -6.43
N GLN A 139 -6.20 1.61 -5.39
CA GLN A 139 -7.22 2.65 -5.49
C GLN A 139 -6.66 3.91 -4.86
N ALA A 140 -6.64 5.01 -5.60
CA ALA A 140 -6.41 6.33 -5.04
C ALA A 140 -7.56 7.26 -5.42
N PHE A 141 -7.78 8.26 -4.59
CA PHE A 141 -8.88 9.19 -4.73
C PHE A 141 -8.61 10.47 -3.98
N ARG A 142 -9.27 11.54 -4.40
CA ARG A 142 -9.29 12.82 -3.68
C ARG A 142 -10.72 13.24 -3.33
N ILE A 143 -10.83 13.95 -2.21
CA ILE A 143 -12.07 14.58 -1.72
C ILE A 143 -11.79 16.00 -1.24
N GLN A 144 -12.86 16.78 -1.05
CA GLN A 144 -12.78 18.16 -0.52
C GLN A 144 -11.75 19.03 -1.25
N GLN A 145 -11.76 18.99 -2.59
CA GLN A 145 -10.82 19.77 -3.39
C GLN A 145 -11.19 21.26 -3.35
N GLN A 146 -10.21 22.10 -3.05
CA GLN A 146 -10.25 23.53 -3.32
C GLN A 146 -9.49 23.82 -4.60
N THR A 147 -10.05 24.68 -5.44
CA THR A 147 -9.46 25.10 -6.71
C THR A 147 -9.18 26.59 -6.74
N ALA A 148 -8.09 26.99 -7.37
CA ALA A 148 -7.82 28.37 -7.73
C ALA A 148 -8.86 28.87 -8.75
N PRO A 149 -8.99 30.20 -8.96
CA PRO A 149 -9.83 30.75 -10.02
C PRO A 149 -9.47 30.24 -11.42
N SER A 150 -8.20 29.84 -11.62
CA SER A 150 -7.71 29.22 -12.85
C SER A 150 -8.17 27.78 -13.06
N GLY A 151 -8.85 27.17 -12.08
CA GLY A 151 -9.27 25.76 -12.08
C GLY A 151 -8.21 24.79 -11.52
N GLN A 152 -7.03 25.28 -11.14
CA GLN A 152 -5.96 24.45 -10.58
C GLN A 152 -6.30 23.97 -9.16
N PRO A 153 -6.12 22.67 -8.80
CA PRO A 153 -6.28 22.22 -7.43
C PRO A 153 -5.22 22.85 -6.50
N LEU A 154 -5.68 23.51 -5.44
CA LEU A 154 -4.86 24.14 -4.40
C LEU A 154 -4.70 23.24 -3.17
N SER A 155 -5.77 22.57 -2.77
CA SER A 155 -5.73 21.64 -1.66
C SER A 155 -6.78 20.55 -1.83
N PHE A 156 -6.50 19.37 -1.29
CA PHE A 156 -7.46 18.28 -1.22
C PHE A 156 -7.01 17.27 -0.16
N ILE A 157 -7.95 16.46 0.31
CA ILE A 157 -7.63 15.27 1.08
C ILE A 157 -7.45 14.12 0.09
N PHE A 158 -6.32 13.44 0.21
CA PHE A 158 -5.91 12.33 -0.63
C PHE A 158 -5.95 11.02 0.14
N GLY A 159 -6.47 9.97 -0.48
CA GLY A 159 -6.51 8.64 0.08
C GLY A 159 -5.98 7.60 -0.90
N VAL A 160 -5.23 6.63 -0.37
CA VAL A 160 -4.74 5.47 -1.12
C VAL A 160 -5.11 4.20 -0.37
N ARG A 161 -5.62 3.21 -1.10
CA ARG A 161 -5.98 1.88 -0.61
C ARG A 161 -5.32 0.83 -1.51
N VAL A 162 -4.64 -0.12 -0.91
CA VAL A 162 -3.96 -1.21 -1.62
C VAL A 162 -4.63 -2.53 -1.29
N TYR A 163 -5.20 -3.19 -2.30
CA TYR A 163 -5.92 -4.45 -2.20
C TYR A 163 -4.99 -5.64 -2.48
N PRO A 164 -5.25 -6.80 -1.85
CA PRO A 164 -4.41 -7.99 -1.98
C PRO A 164 -4.55 -8.64 -3.36
N ARG A 165 -3.55 -9.47 -3.70
CA ARG A 165 -3.49 -10.33 -4.89
C ARG A 165 -4.78 -11.12 -5.15
N ALA A 166 -5.45 -11.58 -4.09
CA ALA A 166 -6.69 -12.34 -4.19
C ALA A 166 -7.80 -11.62 -4.97
N VAL A 167 -7.88 -10.30 -4.89
CA VAL A 167 -8.86 -9.49 -5.62
C VAL A 167 -8.48 -9.37 -7.09
N VAL A 168 -7.23 -8.98 -7.37
CA VAL A 168 -6.76 -8.71 -8.75
C VAL A 168 -6.58 -9.98 -9.59
N GLN A 169 -6.35 -11.14 -8.95
CA GLN A 169 -6.32 -12.44 -9.62
C GLN A 169 -7.69 -13.11 -9.72
N GLY A 170 -8.74 -12.48 -9.19
CA GLY A 170 -10.11 -13.00 -9.26
C GLY A 170 -10.39 -14.21 -8.37
N VAL A 171 -9.51 -14.49 -7.39
CA VAL A 171 -9.76 -15.49 -6.33
C VAL A 171 -10.91 -15.02 -5.42
N TYR A 172 -11.01 -13.71 -5.21
CA TYR A 172 -12.13 -13.07 -4.52
C TYR A 172 -13.01 -12.28 -5.51
N ALA A 173 -14.32 -12.51 -5.46
CA ALA A 173 -15.30 -11.87 -6.35
C ALA A 173 -16.43 -11.13 -5.60
N GLY A 174 -16.34 -11.03 -4.26
CA GLY A 174 -17.35 -10.35 -3.45
C GLY A 174 -17.19 -8.84 -3.39
N THR A 175 -17.92 -8.20 -2.47
CA THR A 175 -17.78 -6.78 -2.19
C THR A 175 -16.44 -6.49 -1.52
N LEU A 176 -15.78 -5.41 -1.93
CA LEU A 176 -14.53 -4.97 -1.33
C LEU A 176 -14.83 -4.04 -0.15
N GLY A 177 -14.05 -4.18 0.92
CA GLY A 177 -14.13 -3.27 2.06
C GLY A 177 -13.23 -2.05 1.88
N THR A 178 -13.45 -1.04 2.73
CA THR A 178 -12.69 0.22 2.72
C THR A 178 -11.73 0.36 3.90
N ARG A 179 -11.83 -0.55 4.87
CA ARG A 179 -11.04 -0.55 6.11
C ARG A 179 -9.81 -1.45 5.95
N PRO A 180 -8.69 -1.13 6.60
CA PRO A 180 -7.51 -1.99 6.55
C PRO A 180 -7.84 -3.39 7.06
N ALA A 181 -7.31 -4.41 6.39
CA ALA A 181 -7.43 -5.79 6.80
C ALA A 181 -6.82 -5.97 8.20
N GLN A 182 -7.58 -6.57 9.10
CA GLN A 182 -7.02 -7.02 10.37
C GLN A 182 -6.28 -8.33 10.11
N VAL A 183 -5.00 -8.38 10.47
CA VAL A 183 -4.20 -9.62 10.40
C VAL A 183 -4.73 -10.58 11.47
N ARG A 184 -5.78 -11.31 11.13
CA ARG A 184 -6.32 -12.42 11.93
C ARG A 184 -6.20 -13.69 11.12
N LEU A 185 -5.49 -14.68 11.65
CA LEU A 185 -5.39 -15.99 11.03
C LEU A 185 -6.80 -16.56 10.78
N GLY A 186 -7.10 -16.93 9.53
CA GLY A 186 -8.35 -17.56 9.13
C GLY A 186 -9.51 -16.62 8.76
N ALA A 187 -9.32 -15.30 8.78
CA ALA A 187 -10.39 -14.38 8.41
C ALA A 187 -10.45 -14.13 6.89
N PRO A 188 -11.62 -14.28 6.23
CA PRO A 188 -11.81 -13.94 4.81
C PRO A 188 -11.65 -12.43 4.55
N GLU A 189 -11.69 -11.61 5.61
CA GLU A 189 -11.48 -10.17 5.57
C GLU A 189 -10.12 -9.78 4.98
N ALA A 190 -9.07 -10.59 5.19
CA ALA A 190 -7.77 -10.32 4.60
C ALA A 190 -7.72 -10.49 3.06
N ALA A 191 -8.74 -11.15 2.48
CA ALA A 191 -8.84 -11.35 1.03
C ALA A 191 -9.66 -10.24 0.32
N SER A 192 -10.50 -9.51 1.05
CA SER A 192 -11.42 -8.50 0.49
C SER A 192 -11.13 -7.07 0.93
N ASN A 193 -10.46 -6.90 2.07
CA ASN A 193 -10.10 -5.59 2.61
C ASN A 193 -8.71 -5.16 2.13
N PRO A 194 -8.45 -3.84 1.99
CA PRO A 194 -7.14 -3.33 1.66
C PRO A 194 -6.10 -3.70 2.73
N LEU A 195 -4.91 -4.11 2.31
CA LEU A 195 -3.77 -4.40 3.19
C LEU A 195 -3.15 -3.12 3.77
N ALA A 196 -3.17 -2.04 2.98
CA ALA A 196 -2.69 -0.74 3.40
C ALA A 196 -3.70 0.34 3.03
N VAL A 197 -3.95 1.26 3.96
CA VAL A 197 -4.77 2.43 3.77
C VAL A 197 -4.02 3.63 4.32
N GLN A 198 -3.79 4.64 3.49
CA GLN A 198 -3.11 5.86 3.90
C GLN A 198 -3.93 7.07 3.48
N TYR A 199 -3.86 8.10 4.31
CA TYR A 199 -4.51 9.37 4.07
C TYR A 199 -3.53 10.51 4.31
N SER A 200 -3.56 11.51 3.44
CA SER A 200 -2.77 12.72 3.58
C SER A 200 -3.54 13.91 3.07
N ARG A 201 -3.22 15.10 3.57
CA ARG A 201 -3.72 16.35 3.00
C ARG A 201 -2.61 16.95 2.16
N ILE A 202 -2.92 17.22 0.90
CA ILE A 202 -1.99 17.88 -0.01
C ILE A 202 -2.38 19.35 -0.09
N LEU A 203 -1.39 20.22 0.10
CA LEU A 203 -1.52 21.66 -0.09
C LEU A 203 -0.46 22.10 -1.10
N VAL A 204 -0.87 22.85 -2.10
CA VAL A 204 0.04 23.49 -3.05
C VAL A 204 0.37 24.88 -2.54
N PRO A 205 1.64 25.19 -2.27
CA PRO A 205 2.03 26.57 -2.06
C PRO A 205 1.89 27.31 -3.40
N ASP A 206 1.05 28.34 -3.42
CA ASP A 206 0.94 29.27 -4.55
C ASP A 206 2.23 30.11 -4.60
N SER A 207 3.24 29.60 -5.33
CA SER A 207 4.60 30.14 -5.32
C SER A 207 4.68 31.56 -5.90
N THR A 208 3.80 31.94 -6.83
CA THR A 208 3.76 33.29 -7.41
C THR A 208 3.22 34.32 -6.42
N ARG A 209 2.15 33.99 -5.68
CA ARG A 209 1.66 34.87 -4.59
C ARG A 209 2.58 34.87 -3.37
N SER A 210 3.18 33.73 -3.04
CA SER A 210 4.08 33.61 -1.89
C SER A 210 5.37 34.40 -2.11
N LEU A 211 5.99 34.33 -3.29
CA LEU A 211 7.18 35.13 -3.62
C LEU A 211 6.87 36.62 -3.68
N GLY A 212 5.74 37.03 -4.27
CA GLY A 212 5.32 38.44 -4.24
C GLY A 212 4.98 38.95 -2.84
N SER A 213 4.49 38.09 -1.94
CA SER A 213 4.28 38.44 -0.52
C SER A 213 5.59 38.54 0.26
N ILE A 214 6.56 37.67 0.00
CA ILE A 214 7.90 37.70 0.61
C ILE A 214 8.68 38.91 0.09
N CYS A 215 8.62 39.20 -1.22
CA CYS A 215 9.23 40.38 -1.87
C CYS A 215 8.70 41.68 -1.23
N ARG A 216 7.38 41.79 -1.03
CA ARG A 216 6.77 42.92 -0.32
C ARG A 216 7.11 42.98 1.17
N THR A 217 7.24 41.83 1.84
CA THR A 217 7.67 41.78 3.26
C THR A 217 9.13 42.20 3.43
N LEU A 218 9.96 41.98 2.42
CA LEU A 218 11.36 42.42 2.34
C LEU A 218 11.54 43.86 1.82
N GLY A 219 10.43 44.59 1.58
CA GLY A 219 10.46 46.00 1.18
C GLY A 219 10.63 46.26 -0.32
N GLY A 220 10.36 45.27 -1.18
CA GLY A 220 10.35 45.46 -2.63
C GLY A 220 9.05 46.10 -3.12
N ASP A 221 9.17 47.12 -3.97
CA ASP A 221 8.05 47.75 -4.69
C ASP A 221 7.54 46.86 -5.84
N ASP A 222 6.25 47.01 -6.19
CA ASP A 222 5.54 46.17 -7.17
C ASP A 222 6.22 46.10 -8.56
N THR A 223 7.04 47.09 -8.92
CA THR A 223 7.84 47.12 -10.16
C THR A 223 9.04 46.16 -10.15
N ASN A 224 9.64 45.90 -8.99
CA ASN A 224 10.77 44.97 -8.86
C ASN A 224 10.32 43.51 -8.70
N CYS A 225 9.09 43.30 -8.21
CA CYS A 225 8.55 41.96 -8.01
C CYS A 225 7.85 41.37 -9.27
N ALA A 226 7.71 42.16 -10.36
CA ALA A 226 7.05 41.75 -11.60
C ALA A 226 7.98 41.10 -12.66
N LEU A 227 9.27 40.97 -12.38
CA LEU A 227 10.27 40.44 -13.32
C LEU A 227 10.57 38.93 -13.13
N VAL A 228 9.71 38.20 -12.41
CA VAL A 228 9.90 36.76 -12.12
C VAL A 228 8.82 35.89 -12.80
N ASP A 229 8.06 36.46 -13.75
CA ASP A 229 7.16 35.69 -14.63
C ASP A 229 7.93 34.96 -15.73
#